data_AF-A0A659Q7B3-F1
#
_entry.id   AF-A0A659Q7B3-F1
#
_cell.length_a   1.000
_cell.length_b   1.000
_cell.length_c   1.000
_cell.angle_alpha   90.00
_cell.angle_beta   90.00
_cell.angle_gamma   90.00
#
_symmetry.space_group_name_H-M   'P 1'
#
loop_
_entity.id
_entity.type
_entity.pdbx_description
1 polymer ?
#
loop_
_entity_poly.entity_id
_entity_poly.type
_entity_poly.pdbx_seq_one_letter_code
_entity_poly.pdbx_strand_id
1 'polypeptide(L)' 'MSISRRSFLQGVGIGCSACALGAFPPGALARNPIAGINGKTTLTPSLCEMCSFRCPIQAQVVNNKTVFIQGNPSA' A
#
# COMPACT_ATOMS: atom_id res chain seq x y z
N MET A 1 24.97 25.64 33.94
CA MET A 1 25.01 24.70 32.80
C MET A 1 23.62 24.75 32.13
N SER A 2 23.50 25.47 31.02
CA SER A 2 22.19 25.73 30.37
C SER A 2 21.90 24.63 29.36
N ILE A 3 20.86 23.82 29.60
CA ILE A 3 20.38 22.84 28.62
C ILE A 3 19.76 23.60 27.44
N SER A 4 20.34 23.48 26.24
CA SER A 4 19.77 24.10 25.05
C SER A 4 18.57 23.27 24.55
N ARG A 5 17.54 23.91 23.99
CA ARG A 5 16.36 23.20 23.43
C ARG A 5 16.76 22.11 22.42
N ARG A 6 17.84 22.33 21.67
CA ARG A 6 18.40 21.36 20.72
C ARG A 6 18.94 20.11 21.43
N SER A 7 19.66 20.29 22.53
CA SER A 7 20.21 19.19 23.34
C SER A 7 19.10 18.33 23.96
N PHE A 8 18.01 18.99 24.41
CA PHE A 8 16.82 18.29 24.91
C PHE A 8 16.14 17.47 23.81
N LEU A 9 15.89 18.07 22.64
CA LEU A 9 15.26 17.37 21.52
C LEU A 9 16.11 16.20 21.00
N GLN A 10 17.44 16.34 20.97
CA GLN A 10 18.35 15.25 20.63
C GLN A 10 18.29 14.12 21.66
N GLY A 11 18.27 14.43 22.97
CA GLY A 11 18.12 13.44 24.03
C GLY A 11 16.80 12.67 23.96
N VAL A 12 15.69 13.37 23.73
CA VAL A 12 14.35 12.77 23.57
C VAL A 12 14.31 11.90 22.30
N GLY A 13 14.89 12.35 21.19
CA GLY A 13 14.94 11.59 19.93
C GLY A 13 15.73 10.28 20.06
N ILE A 14 16.86 10.30 20.76
CA ILE A 14 17.68 9.10 21.01
C ILE A 14 16.93 8.12 21.94
N GLY A 15 16.27 8.63 22.99
CA GLY A 15 15.50 7.82 23.94
C GLY A 15 14.30 7.11 23.29
N CYS A 16 13.53 7.81 22.45
CA CYS A 16 12.39 7.22 21.75
C CYS A 16 12.80 6.17 20.71
N SER A 17 13.95 6.35 20.05
CA SER A 17 14.46 5.40 19.04
C SER A 17 14.85 4.06 19.67
N ALA A 18 15.44 4.08 20.87
CA ALA A 18 15.81 2.86 21.59
C ALA A 18 14.58 2.03 22.01
N CYS A 19 13.51 2.69 22.47
CA CYS A 19 12.26 2.01 22.82
C CYS A 19 11.51 1.47 21.59
N ALA A 20 11.53 2.20 20.47
CA ALA A 20 10.91 1.73 19.23
C ALA A 20 11.63 0.48 18.70
N LEU A 21 12.97 0.47 18.65
CA LEU A 21 13.74 -0.68 18.18
C LEU A 21 13.68 -1.89 19.11
N GLY A 22 13.51 -1.68 20.43
CA GLY A 22 13.33 -2.76 21.41
C GLY A 22 11.92 -3.35 21.47
N ALA A 23 10.92 -2.65 20.93
CA ALA A 23 9.51 -3.08 20.92
C ALA A 23 9.10 -3.83 19.65
N PHE A 24 9.98 -3.95 18.64
CA PHE A 24 9.73 -4.79 17.48
C PHE A 24 10.25 -6.21 17.74
N PRO A 25 9.38 -7.21 18.00
CA PRO A 25 9.83 -8.58 18.04
C PRO A 25 10.47 -8.97 16.70
N PRO A 26 11.55 -9.77 16.68
CA PRO A 26 12.19 -10.22 15.45
C PRO A 26 11.16 -10.98 14.59
N GLY A 27 10.69 -10.33 13.53
CA GLY A 27 9.59 -10.82 12.67
C GLY A 27 8.39 -9.89 12.52
N ALA A 28 8.26 -8.83 13.34
CA ALA A 28 7.15 -7.88 13.25
C ALA A 28 7.09 -7.09 11.93
N LEU A 29 8.24 -6.91 11.27
CA LEU A 29 8.34 -6.23 9.96
C LEU A 29 8.16 -7.19 8.77
N ALA A 30 7.95 -8.49 8.99
CA ALA A 30 8.07 -9.51 7.95
C ALA A 30 6.80 -10.37 7.73
N ARG A 31 5.63 -9.90 8.15
CA ARG A 31 4.38 -10.62 7.84
C ARG A 31 3.25 -9.67 7.44
N ASN A 32 3.47 -8.93 6.37
CA ASN A 32 2.36 -8.64 5.47
C ASN A 32 2.30 -9.84 4.52
N PRO A 33 1.47 -10.87 4.76
CA PRO A 33 1.33 -11.95 3.80
C PRO A 33 0.92 -11.27 2.50
N ILE A 34 1.75 -11.42 1.46
CA ILE A 34 1.35 -11.05 0.12
C ILE A 34 0.12 -11.91 -0.11
N ALA A 35 -1.07 -11.32 -0.04
CA ALA A 35 -2.29 -12.02 -0.42
C ALA A 35 -2.01 -12.44 -1.85
N GLY A 36 -1.71 -13.73 -2.02
CA GLY A 36 -1.15 -14.25 -3.25
C GLY A 36 -2.05 -13.77 -4.37
N ILE A 37 -1.49 -12.96 -5.27
CA ILE A 37 -2.19 -12.56 -6.47
C ILE A 37 -2.33 -13.85 -7.25
N ASN A 38 -3.44 -14.57 -7.04
CA ASN A 38 -3.71 -15.85 -7.66
C ASN A 38 -3.73 -15.61 -9.17
N GLY A 39 -2.67 -16.07 -9.84
CA GLY A 39 -2.24 -15.68 -11.18
C GLY A 39 -3.14 -16.14 -12.34
N LYS A 40 -4.46 -16.15 -12.16
CA LYS A 40 -5.40 -16.40 -13.25
C LYS A 40 -6.66 -15.57 -13.08
N THR A 41 -6.50 -14.26 -13.00
CA THR A 41 -7.64 -13.36 -13.07
C THR A 41 -7.90 -13.03 -14.52
N THR A 42 -9.08 -13.39 -15.03
CA THR A 42 -9.51 -13.01 -16.37
C THR A 42 -9.70 -11.49 -16.42
N LEU A 43 -8.97 -10.84 -17.31
CA LEU A 43 -9.16 -9.42 -17.62
C LEU A 43 -10.28 -9.33 -18.64
N THR A 44 -11.44 -8.84 -18.22
CA THR A 44 -12.60 -8.69 -19.09
C THR A 44 -12.58 -7.29 -19.72
N PRO A 45 -12.57 -7.17 -21.07
CA PRO A 45 -12.65 -5.87 -21.72
C PRO A 45 -14.02 -5.23 -21.41
N SER A 46 -14.01 -3.96 -21.03
CA SER A 46 -15.19 -3.19 -20.65
C SER A 46 -15.03 -1.70 -20.97
N LEU A 47 -16.09 -0.92 -20.78
CA LEU A 47 -16.13 0.53 -20.99
C LEU A 47 -16.36 1.24 -19.65
N CYS A 48 -15.64 2.34 -19.42
CA CYS A 48 -15.77 3.14 -18.21
C CYS A 48 -16.96 4.12 -18.31
N GLU A 49 -18.04 3.83 -17.61
CA GLU A 49 -19.30 4.59 -17.65
C GLU A 49 -19.35 5.78 -16.67
N MET A 50 -18.19 6.35 -16.32
CA MET A 50 -18.11 7.51 -15.42
C MET A 50 -18.40 8.82 -16.15
N CYS A 51 -18.01 8.90 -17.42
CA CYS A 51 -18.09 10.09 -18.26
C CYS A 51 -18.60 9.72 -19.66
N SER A 52 -19.12 10.70 -20.41
CA SER A 52 -19.62 10.51 -21.78
C SER A 52 -18.59 9.93 -22.75
N PHE A 53 -17.30 10.08 -22.44
CA PHE A 53 -16.19 9.62 -23.27
C PHE A 53 -15.99 8.09 -23.29
N ARG A 54 -16.55 7.35 -22.31
CA ARG A 54 -16.53 5.87 -22.25
C ARG A 54 -15.16 5.24 -22.57
N CYS A 55 -14.14 5.51 -21.75
CA CYS A 55 -12.79 4.98 -21.98
C CYS A 55 -12.78 3.44 -22.04
N PRO A 56 -12.01 2.82 -22.94
CA PRO A 56 -11.81 1.37 -22.95
C PRO A 56 -10.91 0.94 -21.79
N ILE A 57 -11.40 -0.03 -21.01
CA ILE A 57 -10.75 -0.53 -19.80
C ILE A 57 -10.73 -2.06 -19.78
N GLN A 58 -9.88 -2.63 -18.95
CA GLN A 58 -9.89 -4.04 -18.58
C GLN A 58 -10.18 -4.16 -17.10
N ALA A 59 -11.21 -4.93 -16.76
CA ALA A 59 -11.64 -5.15 -15.39
C ALA A 59 -11.22 -6.53 -14.90
N GLN A 60 -10.65 -6.60 -13.70
CA GLN A 60 -10.33 -7.82 -12.98
C GLN A 60 -11.51 -8.17 -12.07
N VAL A 61 -12.18 -9.29 -12.36
CA VAL A 61 -13.33 -9.76 -11.57
C VAL A 61 -12.92 -11.00 -10.78
N VAL A 62 -13.08 -10.94 -9.45
CA VAL A 62 -12.84 -12.06 -8.53
C VAL A 62 -14.08 -12.23 -7.67
N ASN A 63 -14.62 -13.44 -7.57
CA ASN A 63 -15.85 -13.74 -6.82
C ASN A 63 -17.02 -12.81 -7.18
N ASN A 64 -17.24 -12.58 -8.48
CA ASN A 64 -18.26 -11.66 -9.01
C ASN A 64 -18.16 -10.19 -8.53
N LYS A 65 -17.02 -9.79 -7.98
CA LYS A 65 -16.73 -8.40 -7.59
C LYS A 65 -15.56 -7.88 -8.42
N THR A 66 -15.70 -6.65 -8.92
CA THR A 66 -14.60 -5.89 -9.54
C THR A 66 -13.59 -5.51 -8.46
N VAL A 67 -12.37 -6.03 -8.59
CA VAL A 67 -11.29 -5.79 -7.62
C VAL A 67 -10.30 -4.75 -8.16
N PHE A 68 -10.10 -4.71 -9.47
CA PHE A 68 -9.15 -3.82 -10.11
C PHE A 68 -9.59 -3.43 -11.52
N ILE A 69 -9.26 -2.21 -11.95
CA ILE A 69 -9.54 -1.69 -13.29
C ILE A 69 -8.25 -1.04 -13.81
N GLN A 70 -7.91 -1.35 -15.06
CA GLN A 70 -6.78 -0.74 -15.78
C GLN A 70 -7.20 -0.34 -17.19
N GLY A 71 -6.41 0.52 -17.84
CA GLY A 71 -6.65 0.85 -19.26
C GLY A 71 -6.46 -0.38 -20.16
N ASN A 72 -7.21 -0.46 -21.26
CA ASN A 72 -7.03 -1.50 -22.26
C ASN A 72 -5.96 -1.08 -23.29
N PRO A 73 -4.74 -1.66 -23.30
CA PRO A 73 -3.70 -1.31 -24.27
C PRO A 73 -3.98 -1.80 -25.70
N SER A 74 -5.00 -2.64 -25.91
CA SER A 74 -5.35 -3.21 -27.21
C SER A 74 -6.59 -2.57 -27.84
N ALA A 75 -7.10 -1.49 -27.25
CA ALA A 75 -8.30 -0.77 -27.71
C ALA A 75 -7.98 0.38 -28.66
#